data_AF-A0A097PLV1-F1
#
_entry.id   AF-A0A097PLV1-F1
#
_cell.length_a   1.000
_cell.length_b   1.000
_cell.length_c   1.000
_cell.angle_alpha   90.00
_cell.angle_beta   90.00
_cell.angle_gamma   90.00
#
_symmetry.space_group_name_H-M   'P 1'
#
loop_
_entity.id
_entity.type
_entity.pdbx_description
1 polymer ?
#
loop_
_entity_poly.entity_id
_entity_poly.type
_entity_poly.pdbx_seq_one_letter_code
_entity_poly.pdbx_strand_id
1 'polypeptide(L)'
;KDLKLPPTFIAQIYQSIQSQLNEFKSYEGQDMHTGEKIVPIKLDLRVNHTLIKDQFLWDMNNFESDPEEFARIFCEDMGIKDPEVGPAIAFAIREQLCEIAIQGVASARETKIHKKGRRGAEPLSKSSVGASETTLKLFGTRSSGIRKRREWDLYEPVVDILSKEEVEALEARE
;
A
#
# COMPACT_ATOMS: atom_id res chain seq x y z
N LYS A 1 -20.74 8.21 -17.81
CA LYS A 1 -22.17 8.10 -18.24
C LYS A 1 -22.96 7.24 -17.26
N ASP A 2 -22.32 6.23 -16.69
CA ASP A 2 -22.89 5.26 -15.75
C ASP A 2 -23.36 5.93 -14.46
N LEU A 3 -22.53 6.82 -13.92
CA LEU A 3 -22.85 7.61 -12.71
C LEU A 3 -23.81 8.80 -12.95
N LYS A 4 -24.25 9.03 -14.21
CA LYS A 4 -25.15 10.14 -14.60
C LYS A 4 -24.75 11.53 -14.06
N LEU A 5 -23.44 11.78 -13.89
CA LEU A 5 -22.92 13.04 -13.35
C LEU A 5 -23.09 14.22 -14.32
N PRO A 6 -23.28 15.45 -13.82
CA PRO A 6 -23.26 16.66 -14.64
C PRO A 6 -21.98 16.81 -15.47
N PRO A 7 -22.05 17.33 -16.71
CA PRO A 7 -20.88 17.50 -17.57
C PRO A 7 -19.76 18.38 -16.98
N THR A 8 -20.09 19.25 -16.02
CA THR A 8 -19.14 20.11 -15.30
C THR A 8 -18.04 19.32 -14.58
N PHE A 9 -18.32 18.09 -14.15
CA PHE A 9 -17.33 17.24 -13.47
C PHE A 9 -16.31 16.63 -14.44
N ILE A 10 -16.61 16.55 -15.74
CA ILE A 10 -15.73 15.89 -16.71
C ILE A 10 -14.34 16.53 -16.73
N ALA A 11 -14.30 17.87 -16.76
CA ALA A 11 -13.04 18.60 -16.77
C ALA A 11 -12.24 18.37 -15.49
N GLN A 12 -12.90 18.40 -14.33
CA GLN A 12 -12.26 18.18 -13.02
C GLN A 12 -11.68 16.76 -12.90
N ILE A 13 -12.46 15.73 -13.28
CA ILE A 13 -12.02 14.32 -13.27
C ILE A 13 -10.84 14.13 -14.22
N TYR A 14 -10.92 14.67 -15.44
CA TYR A 14 -9.83 14.60 -16.41
C TYR A 14 -8.55 15.22 -15.85
N GLN A 15 -8.61 16.42 -15.28
CA GLN A 15 -7.44 17.08 -14.70
C GLN A 15 -6.86 16.29 -13.52
N SER A 16 -7.69 15.69 -12.67
CA SER A 16 -7.23 14.82 -11.58
C SER A 16 -6.45 13.61 -12.10
N ILE A 17 -6.99 12.90 -13.11
CA ILE A 17 -6.33 11.74 -13.71
C ILE A 17 -5.00 12.16 -14.38
N GLN A 18 -5.01 13.25 -15.15
CA GLN A 18 -3.78 13.74 -15.80
C GLN A 18 -2.72 14.16 -14.77
N SER A 19 -3.12 14.76 -13.65
CA SER A 19 -2.18 15.12 -12.58
C SER A 19 -1.50 13.89 -12.01
N GLN A 20 -2.27 12.85 -11.66
CA GLN A 20 -1.72 11.60 -11.10
C GLN A 20 -0.77 10.90 -12.10
N LEU A 21 -1.12 10.88 -13.39
CA LEU A 21 -0.26 10.32 -14.43
C LEU A 21 1.05 11.12 -14.61
N ASN A 22 0.97 12.45 -14.57
CA ASN A 22 2.15 13.30 -14.69
C ASN A 22 3.08 13.17 -13.49
N GLU A 23 2.51 13.06 -12.28
CA GLU A 23 3.25 12.77 -11.06
C GLU A 23 3.97 11.43 -11.16
N PHE A 24 3.26 10.37 -11.55
CA PHE A 24 3.86 9.04 -11.75
C PHE A 24 5.02 9.06 -12.75
N LYS A 25 4.84 9.71 -13.91
CA LYS A 25 5.89 9.85 -14.93
C LYS A 25 7.12 10.61 -14.44
N SER A 26 6.99 11.51 -13.46
CA SER A 26 8.13 12.24 -12.91
C SER A 26 9.14 11.32 -12.19
N TYR A 27 8.72 10.10 -11.86
CA TYR A 27 9.56 9.05 -11.28
C TYR A 27 10.17 8.10 -12.31
N GLU A 28 9.78 8.16 -13.59
CA GLU A 28 10.38 7.33 -14.65
C GLU A 28 11.90 7.58 -14.75
N GLY A 29 12.68 6.50 -14.87
CA GLY A 29 14.13 6.56 -14.94
C GLY A 29 14.84 6.90 -13.62
N GLN A 30 14.11 7.11 -12.52
CA GLN A 30 14.71 7.07 -11.19
C GLN A 30 15.08 5.64 -10.85
N ASP A 31 16.17 5.47 -10.10
CA ASP A 31 16.51 4.18 -9.53
C ASP A 31 15.49 3.83 -8.43
N MET A 32 14.47 3.07 -8.80
CA MET A 32 13.45 2.54 -7.89
C MET A 32 13.90 1.21 -7.26
N HIS A 33 15.13 0.75 -7.51
CA HIS A 33 15.65 -0.47 -6.91
C HIS A 33 15.79 -0.24 -5.41
N THR A 34 14.97 -0.96 -4.66
CA THR A 34 14.89 -0.78 -3.22
C THR A 34 15.81 -1.73 -2.44
N GLY A 35 16.72 -2.44 -3.12
CA GLY A 35 17.48 -3.56 -2.53
C GLY A 35 16.55 -4.74 -2.21
N GLU A 36 17.03 -5.78 -1.52
CA GLU A 36 16.17 -6.85 -0.97
C GLU A 36 15.13 -6.25 -0.01
N LYS A 37 13.92 -5.96 -0.50
CA LYS A 37 12.91 -5.21 0.24
C LYS A 37 11.60 -5.98 0.27
N ILE A 38 11.43 -6.72 1.36
CA ILE A 38 10.16 -7.29 1.77
C ILE A 38 9.38 -6.23 2.54
N VAL A 39 8.14 -5.96 2.15
CA VAL A 39 7.29 -4.93 2.77
C VAL A 39 5.96 -5.50 3.24
N PRO A 40 5.41 -5.02 4.37
CA PRO A 40 4.06 -5.35 4.75
C PRO A 40 3.07 -4.63 3.84
N ILE A 41 2.10 -5.38 3.36
CA ILE A 41 0.90 -4.86 2.71
C ILE A 41 -0.25 -5.06 3.69
N LYS A 42 -1.05 -4.02 3.89
CA LYS A 42 -2.22 -4.03 4.78
C LYS A 42 -3.46 -3.84 3.94
N LEU A 43 -4.39 -4.77 4.02
CA LEU A 43 -5.73 -4.63 3.46
C LEU A 43 -6.66 -4.18 4.58
N ASP A 44 -7.36 -3.08 4.37
CA ASP A 44 -8.51 -2.63 5.16
C ASP A 44 -9.52 -2.06 4.16
N LEU A 45 -10.30 -2.96 3.56
CA LEU A 45 -11.14 -2.66 2.40
C LEU A 45 -12.61 -2.91 2.74
N ARG A 46 -13.48 -1.98 2.29
CA ARG A 46 -14.93 -2.17 2.22
C ARG A 46 -15.34 -2.09 0.75
N VAL A 47 -15.80 -3.21 0.21
CA VAL A 47 -16.30 -3.29 -1.16
C VAL A 47 -17.70 -3.86 -1.12
N ASN A 48 -18.69 -3.03 -1.43
CA ASN A 48 -20.11 -3.37 -1.32
C ASN A 48 -20.45 -3.90 0.08
N HIS A 49 -20.74 -5.20 0.17
CA HIS A 49 -21.09 -5.91 1.39
C HIS A 49 -19.89 -6.62 2.06
N THR A 50 -18.70 -6.58 1.46
CA THR A 50 -17.55 -7.35 1.92
C THR A 50 -16.57 -6.44 2.63
N LEU A 51 -16.27 -6.74 3.89
CA LEU A 51 -15.16 -6.16 4.64
C LEU A 51 -13.98 -7.12 4.62
N ILE A 52 -12.79 -6.60 4.37
CA ILE A 52 -11.56 -7.38 4.31
C ILE A 52 -10.50 -6.71 5.15
N LYS A 53 -9.95 -7.45 6.11
CA LYS A 53 -8.79 -7.06 6.89
C LYS A 53 -7.73 -8.14 6.82
N ASP A 54 -6.56 -7.79 6.31
CA ASP A 54 -5.44 -8.71 6.24
C ASP A 54 -4.12 -7.95 6.29
N GLN A 55 -3.06 -8.63 6.70
CA GLN A 55 -1.70 -8.15 6.56
C GLN A 55 -0.82 -9.28 6.05
N PHE A 56 -0.07 -9.03 5.00
CA PHE A 56 0.91 -9.98 4.46
C PHE A 56 2.19 -9.27 4.05
N LEU A 57 3.17 -10.04 3.63
CA LEU A 57 4.46 -9.52 3.18
C LEU A 57 4.57 -9.68 1.68
N TRP A 58 5.08 -8.65 1.02
CA TRP A 58 5.31 -8.61 -0.42
C TRP A 58 6.78 -8.35 -0.72
N ASP A 59 7.36 -9.16 -1.60
CA ASP A 59 8.71 -8.94 -2.10
C ASP A 59 8.66 -8.02 -3.32
N MET A 60 9.21 -6.81 -3.19
CA MET A 60 9.21 -5.83 -4.28
C MET A 60 10.12 -6.22 -5.46
N ASN A 61 11.02 -7.19 -5.28
CA ASN A 61 11.93 -7.63 -6.34
C ASN A 61 11.47 -8.91 -7.04
N ASN A 62 10.39 -9.53 -6.57
CA ASN A 62 9.82 -10.69 -7.23
C ASN A 62 8.89 -10.24 -8.36
N PHE A 63 9.44 -10.05 -9.56
CA PHE A 63 8.69 -9.61 -10.74
C PHE A 63 7.64 -10.63 -11.24
N GLU A 64 7.70 -11.88 -10.76
CA GLU A 64 6.68 -12.90 -11.03
C GLU A 64 5.47 -12.78 -10.07
N SER A 65 5.56 -11.95 -9.02
CA SER A 65 4.43 -11.71 -8.11
C SER A 65 3.47 -10.71 -8.74
N ASP A 66 2.34 -11.20 -9.22
CA ASP A 66 1.27 -10.38 -9.79
C ASP A 66 0.15 -10.12 -8.76
N PRO A 67 -0.13 -8.85 -8.39
CA PRO A 67 -1.21 -8.49 -7.48
C PRO A 67 -2.60 -9.01 -7.89
N GLU A 68 -2.88 -9.08 -9.18
CA GLU A 68 -4.15 -9.55 -9.73
C GLU A 68 -4.30 -11.06 -9.54
N GLU A 69 -3.25 -11.83 -9.79
CA GLU A 69 -3.25 -13.27 -9.52
C GLU A 69 -3.35 -13.56 -8.02
N PHE A 70 -2.64 -12.80 -7.18
CA PHE A 70 -2.79 -12.91 -5.72
C PHE A 70 -4.23 -12.63 -5.29
N ALA A 71 -4.83 -11.54 -5.76
CA ALA A 71 -6.20 -11.18 -5.43
C ALA A 71 -7.21 -12.23 -5.91
N ARG A 72 -6.99 -12.83 -7.09
CA ARG A 72 -7.82 -13.92 -7.62
C ARG A 72 -7.80 -15.14 -6.70
N ILE A 73 -6.60 -15.58 -6.30
CA ILE A 73 -6.42 -16.72 -5.39
C ILE A 73 -7.02 -16.40 -4.01
N PHE A 74 -6.77 -15.20 -3.48
CA PHE A 74 -7.34 -14.77 -2.20
C PHE A 74 -8.87 -14.85 -2.19
N CYS A 75 -9.53 -14.35 -3.25
CA CYS A 75 -10.98 -14.45 -3.37
C CYS A 75 -11.47 -15.91 -3.48
N GLU A 76 -10.73 -16.76 -4.19
CA GLU A 76 -11.03 -18.20 -4.31
C GLU A 76 -10.94 -18.91 -2.95
N ASP A 77 -9.86 -18.69 -2.21
CA ASP A 77 -9.60 -19.29 -0.90
C ASP A 77 -10.61 -18.82 0.16
N MET A 78 -10.98 -17.54 0.14
CA MET A 78 -11.96 -16.95 1.08
C MET A 78 -13.41 -17.14 0.64
N GLY A 79 -13.66 -17.78 -0.51
CA GLY A 79 -15.01 -18.02 -1.03
C GLY A 79 -15.77 -16.75 -1.41
N ILE A 80 -15.05 -15.67 -1.74
CA ILE A 80 -15.62 -14.37 -2.13
C ILE A 80 -16.11 -14.45 -3.58
N LYS A 81 -17.38 -14.12 -3.78
CA LYS A 81 -18.05 -14.21 -5.10
C LYS A 81 -18.26 -12.86 -5.78
N ASP A 82 -18.11 -11.76 -5.03
CA ASP A 82 -18.28 -10.42 -5.57
C ASP A 82 -17.12 -10.10 -6.54
N PRO A 83 -17.40 -9.87 -7.84
CA PRO A 83 -16.37 -9.63 -8.84
C PRO A 83 -15.63 -8.31 -8.65
N GLU A 84 -16.15 -7.37 -7.85
CA GLU A 84 -15.50 -6.08 -7.60
C GLU A 84 -14.41 -6.16 -6.53
N VAL A 85 -14.44 -7.20 -5.69
CA VAL A 85 -13.49 -7.37 -4.57
C VAL A 85 -12.07 -7.66 -5.06
N GLY A 86 -11.90 -8.60 -6.01
CA GLY A 86 -10.58 -8.97 -6.53
C GLY A 86 -9.81 -7.76 -7.11
N PRO A 87 -10.41 -6.99 -8.03
CA PRO A 87 -9.82 -5.76 -8.53
C PRO A 87 -9.48 -4.74 -7.43
N ALA A 88 -10.32 -4.59 -6.40
CA ALA A 88 -10.06 -3.68 -5.29
C ALA A 88 -8.84 -4.12 -4.45
N ILE A 89 -8.67 -5.41 -4.19
CA ILE A 89 -7.49 -5.96 -3.50
C ILE A 89 -6.24 -5.70 -4.34
N ALA A 90 -6.25 -6.04 -5.64
CA ALA A 90 -5.12 -5.85 -6.53
C ALA A 90 -4.71 -4.36 -6.60
N PHE A 91 -5.69 -3.46 -6.69
CA PHE A 91 -5.47 -2.02 -6.67
C PHE A 91 -4.80 -1.57 -5.36
N ALA A 92 -5.31 -2.00 -4.20
CA ALA A 92 -4.76 -1.63 -2.89
C ALA A 92 -3.31 -2.11 -2.69
N ILE A 93 -2.97 -3.28 -3.23
CA ILE A 93 -1.59 -3.78 -3.25
C ILE A 93 -0.71 -2.87 -4.11
N ARG A 94 -1.12 -2.61 -5.36
CA ARG A 94 -0.36 -1.77 -6.30
C ARG A 94 -0.16 -0.36 -5.78
N GLU A 95 -1.19 0.23 -5.18
CA GLU A 95 -1.14 1.55 -4.57
C GLU A 95 -0.06 1.63 -3.48
N GLN A 96 -0.10 0.72 -2.51
CA GLN A 96 0.91 0.65 -1.44
C GLN A 96 2.32 0.43 -1.99
N LEU A 97 2.49 -0.46 -2.98
CA LEU A 97 3.79 -0.70 -3.62
C LEU A 97 4.33 0.57 -4.31
N CYS A 98 3.48 1.30 -5.01
CA CYS A 98 3.82 2.57 -5.64
C CYS A 98 4.26 3.61 -4.61
N GLU A 99 3.48 3.81 -3.54
CA GLU A 99 3.82 4.75 -2.45
C GLU A 99 5.17 4.42 -1.81
N ILE A 100 5.39 3.14 -1.50
CA ILE A 100 6.63 2.63 -0.90
C ILE A 100 7.83 2.85 -1.84
N ALA A 101 7.63 2.73 -3.15
CA ALA A 101 8.65 2.97 -4.14
C ALA A 101 8.98 4.47 -4.26
N ILE A 102 7.95 5.33 -4.29
CA ILE A 102 8.09 6.80 -4.32
C ILE A 102 8.82 7.31 -3.07
N GLN A 103 8.44 6.82 -1.87
CA GLN A 103 9.11 7.15 -0.60
C GLN A 103 10.59 6.77 -0.64
N GLY A 104 10.91 5.62 -1.25
CA GLY A 104 12.29 5.18 -1.49
C GLY A 104 13.10 6.19 -2.30
N VAL A 105 12.54 6.63 -3.43
CA VAL A 105 13.16 7.64 -4.30
C VAL A 105 13.34 9.00 -3.57
N ALA A 106 12.32 9.46 -2.84
CA ALA A 106 12.38 10.71 -2.10
C ALA A 106 13.51 10.71 -1.05
N SER A 107 13.63 9.62 -0.27
CA SER A 107 14.70 9.47 0.72
C SER A 107 16.10 9.41 0.10
N ALA A 108 16.24 8.78 -1.08
CA ALA A 108 17.50 8.75 -1.83
C ALA A 108 17.92 10.14 -2.35
N ARG A 109 16.95 11.00 -2.71
CA ARG A 109 17.22 12.39 -3.12
C ARG A 109 17.75 13.23 -1.94
N GLU A 110 17.12 13.10 -0.77
CA GLU A 110 17.51 13.84 0.44
C GLU A 110 18.95 13.52 0.89
N THR A 111 19.32 12.23 0.93
CA THR A 111 20.67 11.80 1.32
C THR A 111 21.78 12.32 0.39
N LYS A 112 21.51 12.46 -0.92
CA LYS A 112 22.44 13.05 -1.89
C LYS A 112 22.64 14.55 -1.68
N ILE A 113 21.60 15.27 -1.27
CA ILE A 113 21.65 16.72 -1.00
C ILE A 113 22.52 17.02 0.23
N HIS A 114 22.40 16.24 1.31
CA HIS A 114 23.20 16.44 2.52
C HIS A 114 24.71 16.22 2.33
N LYS A 115 25.12 15.34 1.40
CA LYS A 115 26.55 15.13 1.09
C LYS A 115 27.20 16.31 0.36
N LYS A 116 26.42 17.16 -0.31
CA LYS A 116 26.92 18.37 -1.00
C LYS A 116 27.11 19.57 -0.04
N GLY A 117 26.64 19.49 1.21
CA GLY A 117 26.61 20.61 2.15
C GLY A 117 27.50 20.53 3.40
N ARG A 118 28.19 19.42 3.67
CA ARG A 118 29.00 19.26 4.91
C ARG A 118 30.49 19.09 4.62
N ARG A 119 31.21 20.21 4.54
CA ARG A 119 32.59 20.31 5.04
C ARG A 119 32.51 20.92 6.44
N GLY A 120 32.74 20.11 7.47
CA GLY A 120 32.95 20.54 8.85
C GLY A 120 31.72 20.50 9.77
N ALA A 121 31.69 19.52 10.66
CA ALA A 121 31.31 19.60 12.09
C ALA A 121 30.83 18.22 12.59
N GLU A 122 31.35 17.84 13.76
CA GLU A 122 31.31 16.55 14.44
C GLU A 122 29.89 15.98 14.73
N PRO A 123 29.76 14.66 14.98
CA PRO A 123 28.48 14.02 15.24
C PRO A 123 28.19 13.92 16.75
N LEU A 124 27.15 14.61 17.24
CA LEU A 124 26.45 14.14 18.44
C LEU A 124 24.97 14.59 18.49
N SER A 125 24.12 13.59 18.69
CA SER A 125 23.02 13.53 19.67
C SER A 125 21.74 12.96 19.08
N LYS A 126 21.35 11.83 19.67
CA LYS A 126 20.09 11.12 19.50
C LYS A 126 18.94 12.04 19.90
N SER A 127 17.96 12.21 19.02
CA SER A 127 16.63 12.68 19.41
C SER A 127 15.60 11.67 18.94
N SER A 128 14.84 11.19 19.91
CA SER A 128 13.59 10.48 19.73
C SER A 128 12.61 11.40 19.02
N VAL A 129 12.30 11.11 17.77
CA VAL A 129 11.10 11.62 17.10
C VAL A 129 10.38 10.39 16.59
N GLY A 130 9.09 10.29 16.92
CA GLY A 130 8.22 9.17 16.59
C GLY A 130 8.15 8.96 15.08
N ALA A 131 9.06 8.13 14.59
CA ALA A 131 8.96 7.55 13.27
C ALA A 131 8.02 6.35 13.39
N SER A 132 6.91 6.42 12.67
CA SER A 132 6.06 5.28 12.34
C SER A 132 6.95 4.06 12.13
N GLU A 133 6.61 2.99 12.85
CA GLU A 133 7.36 1.75 13.00
C GLU A 133 7.78 1.23 11.63
N THR A 134 8.98 1.61 11.21
CA THR A 134 9.41 1.49 9.82
C THR A 134 9.72 0.02 9.59
N THR A 135 9.07 -0.55 8.58
CA THR A 135 9.19 -1.91 8.02
C THR A 135 10.61 -2.52 8.09
N LEU A 136 11.64 -1.69 7.99
CA LEU A 136 13.05 -2.07 8.11
C LEU A 136 13.43 -2.73 9.45
N LYS A 137 12.62 -2.61 10.51
CA LYS A 137 12.86 -3.29 11.80
C LYS A 137 12.31 -4.73 11.87
N LEU A 138 11.45 -5.14 10.94
CA LEU A 138 10.86 -6.49 10.97
C LEU A 138 11.84 -7.58 10.47
N PHE A 139 12.78 -7.20 9.58
CA PHE A 139 13.80 -8.10 9.04
C PHE A 139 15.20 -7.61 9.41
N GLY A 140 15.49 -7.56 10.72
CA GLY A 140 16.87 -7.58 11.17
C GLY A 140 17.57 -8.87 10.70
N THR A 141 18.90 -8.93 10.80
CA THR A 141 19.80 -10.03 10.38
C THR A 141 19.53 -11.42 11.00
N ARG A 142 18.38 -11.59 11.65
CA ARG A 142 17.85 -12.81 12.28
C ARG A 142 16.33 -12.90 12.06
N SER A 143 15.86 -12.80 10.81
CA SER A 143 14.46 -13.05 10.52
C SER A 143 14.13 -14.52 10.75
N SER A 144 13.04 -14.77 11.48
CA SER A 144 12.49 -16.11 11.73
C SER A 144 11.30 -16.32 10.80
N GLY A 145 11.21 -17.48 10.15
CA GLY A 145 10.00 -17.87 9.40
C GLY A 145 8.78 -18.08 10.30
N ILE A 146 8.99 -18.30 11.61
CA ILE A 146 7.93 -18.41 12.60
C ILE A 146 7.61 -17.02 13.15
N ARG A 147 6.36 -16.58 12.94
CA ARG A 147 5.81 -15.34 13.51
C ARG A 147 5.62 -15.48 15.02
N LYS A 148 5.83 -14.40 15.77
CA LYS A 148 5.54 -14.39 17.21
C LYS A 148 4.04 -14.56 17.41
N ARG A 149 3.64 -15.32 18.43
CA ARG A 149 2.22 -15.56 18.74
C ARG A 149 1.39 -14.28 18.89
N ARG A 150 1.98 -13.19 19.38
CA ARG A 150 1.30 -11.89 19.54
C ARG A 150 0.99 -11.18 18.22
N GLU A 151 1.61 -11.61 17.13
CA GLU A 151 1.46 -11.04 15.80
C GLU A 151 0.55 -11.91 14.92
N TRP A 152 0.09 -13.07 15.39
CA TRP A 152 -0.71 -13.99 14.57
C TRP A 152 -2.00 -13.35 14.08
N ASP A 153 -2.74 -12.70 14.98
CA ASP A 153 -4.02 -12.05 14.69
C ASP A 153 -3.90 -10.94 13.63
N LEU A 154 -2.70 -10.39 13.40
CA LEU A 154 -2.47 -9.36 12.39
C LEU A 154 -2.38 -9.94 10.98
N TYR A 155 -1.90 -11.17 10.83
CA TYR A 155 -1.63 -11.79 9.54
C TYR A 155 -2.57 -12.97 9.25
N GLU A 156 -3.74 -12.94 9.87
CA GLU A 156 -4.86 -13.82 9.58
C GLU A 156 -5.90 -13.01 8.79
N PRO A 157 -6.31 -13.45 7.59
CA PRO A 157 -7.30 -12.73 6.81
C PRO A 157 -8.68 -12.84 7.48
N VAL A 158 -9.29 -11.68 7.74
CA VAL A 158 -10.65 -11.55 8.24
C VAL A 158 -11.53 -11.04 7.11
N VAL A 159 -12.58 -11.80 6.79
CA VAL A 159 -13.56 -11.43 5.77
C VAL A 159 -14.96 -11.49 6.37
N ASP A 160 -15.62 -10.34 6.46
CA ASP A 160 -16.99 -10.23 6.97
C ASP A 160 -17.95 -9.82 5.85
N ILE A 161 -19.08 -10.53 5.74
CA ILE A 161 -20.14 -10.21 4.78
C ILE A 161 -21.28 -9.53 5.52
N LEU A 162 -21.47 -8.25 5.22
CA LEU A 162 -22.48 -7.37 5.80
C LEU A 162 -23.85 -7.56 5.15
N SER A 163 -24.88 -7.48 5.97
CA SER A 163 -26.27 -7.28 5.52
C SER A 163 -26.45 -5.91 4.84
N LYS A 164 -27.57 -5.73 4.15
CA LYS A 164 -27.89 -4.44 3.53
C LYS A 164 -28.10 -3.35 4.57
N GLU A 165 -28.75 -3.70 5.66
CA GLU A 165 -29.03 -2.80 6.78
C GLU A 165 -27.72 -2.34 7.45
N GLU A 166 -26.72 -3.22 7.57
CA GLU A 166 -25.40 -2.86 8.10
C GLU A 166 -24.63 -1.93 7.16
N VAL A 167 -24.67 -2.18 5.84
CA VAL A 167 -24.05 -1.29 4.84
C VAL A 167 -24.69 0.09 4.88
N GLU A 168 -26.01 0.18 4.86
CA GLU A 168 -26.75 1.45 4.95
C GLU A 168 -26.46 2.19 6.27
N ALA A 169 -26.36 1.46 7.39
CA ALA A 169 -26.04 2.04 8.68
C ALA A 169 -24.60 2.58 8.75
N LEU A 170 -23.65 1.98 8.03
CA LEU A 170 -22.27 2.47 7.92
C LEU A 170 -22.19 3.70 7.01
N GLU A 171 -22.86 3.67 5.85
CA GLU A 171 -22.91 4.80 4.92
C GLU A 171 -23.56 6.05 5.52
N ALA A 172 -24.57 5.87 6.38
CA ALA A 172 -25.20 6.99 7.09
C ALA A 172 -24.28 7.65 8.16
N ARG A 173 -23.16 7.02 8.51
CA ARG A 173 -22.18 7.53 9.48
C ARG A 173 -20.96 8.18 8.84
N GLU A 174 -20.72 7.95 7.55
CA GLU A 174 -19.66 8.56 6.73
C GLU A 174 -20.08 9.95 6.23
#